data_AF-A0A7S2PVE1-F1
#
_entry.id   AF-A0A7S2PVE1-F1
#
_cell.length_a   1.000
_cell.length_b   1.000
_cell.length_c   1.000
_cell.angle_alpha   90.00
_cell.angle_beta   90.00
_cell.angle_gamma   90.00
#
_symmetry.space_group_name_H-M   'P 1'
#
loop_
_entity.id
_entity.type
_entity.pdbx_description
1 polymer ?
#
loop_
_entity_poly.entity_id
_entity_poly.type
_entity_poly.pdbx_seq_one_letter_code
_entity_poly.pdbx_strand_id
1 'polypeptide(L)'
;ERNAEGMLKNMAIHELALLASFYDVTVDNIESVEVDKAFSSMQTLAGPSGKEFTDFDKVKFTIKTKTGKQVSVQADRCGGATSYAMVSDADGNEVFRHCMPDEEDEANVSVLEAKYPGAMPYFFSQ
;
A
#
# COMPACT_ATOMS: atom_id res chain seq x y z
N GLU A 1 7.11 -0.62 -20.55
CA GLU A 1 6.95 0.26 -19.38
C GLU A 1 7.15 -0.57 -18.12
N ARG A 2 7.89 -0.08 -17.12
CA ARG A 2 8.05 -0.80 -15.84
C ARG A 2 6.89 -0.40 -14.93
N ASN A 3 6.19 -1.37 -14.35
CA ASN A 3 5.03 -1.14 -13.46
C ASN A 3 3.88 -0.32 -14.11
N ALA A 4 3.50 -0.69 -15.33
CA ALA A 4 2.59 0.07 -16.20
C ALA A 4 1.13 0.08 -15.72
N GLU A 5 0.77 -0.90 -14.89
CA GLU A 5 -0.54 -1.09 -14.28
C GLU A 5 -0.86 -0.04 -13.20
N GLY A 6 0.16 0.67 -12.71
CA GLY A 6 0.06 1.78 -11.78
C GLY A 6 -0.04 1.36 -10.30
N MET A 7 0.06 2.33 -9.38
CA MET A 7 0.17 2.11 -7.94
C MET A 7 -0.96 1.21 -7.41
N LEU A 8 -2.21 1.49 -7.78
CA LEU A 8 -3.34 0.77 -7.23
C LEU A 8 -3.35 -0.71 -7.61
N LYS A 9 -2.94 -1.05 -8.84
CA LYS A 9 -2.97 -2.42 -9.36
C LYS A 9 -1.69 -3.19 -9.12
N ASN A 10 -0.55 -2.51 -9.00
CA ASN A 10 0.73 -3.16 -8.75
C ASN A 10 1.02 -3.31 -7.27
N MET A 11 0.84 -2.22 -6.53
CA MET A 11 1.38 -2.06 -5.19
C MET A 11 0.28 -2.18 -4.15
N ALA A 12 -0.79 -1.39 -4.29
CA ALA A 12 -1.91 -1.43 -3.34
C ALA A 12 -2.86 -2.62 -3.56
N ILE A 13 -2.51 -3.57 -4.44
CA ILE A 13 -3.42 -4.66 -4.85
C ILE A 13 -3.73 -5.61 -3.70
N HIS A 14 -2.77 -5.83 -2.80
CA HIS A 14 -2.96 -6.65 -1.61
C HIS A 14 -3.92 -5.98 -0.64
N GLU A 15 -3.79 -4.67 -0.44
CA GLU A 15 -4.70 -3.86 0.37
C GLU A 15 -6.11 -3.91 -0.23
N LEU A 16 -6.25 -3.74 -1.56
CA LEU A 16 -7.54 -3.86 -2.26
C LEU A 16 -8.16 -5.25 -2.08
N ALA A 17 -7.35 -6.32 -2.10
CA ALA A 17 -7.82 -7.66 -1.83
C ALA A 17 -8.32 -7.83 -0.39
N LEU A 18 -7.66 -7.22 0.60
CA LEU A 18 -8.13 -7.19 1.99
C LEU A 18 -9.47 -6.46 2.12
N LEU A 19 -9.64 -5.33 1.43
CA LEU A 19 -10.89 -4.58 1.42
C LEU A 19 -12.06 -5.45 0.98
N ALA A 20 -11.89 -6.16 -0.14
CA ALA A 20 -12.91 -7.05 -0.68
C ALA A 20 -13.16 -8.29 0.20
N SER A 21 -12.10 -8.84 0.81
CA SER A 21 -12.18 -10.11 1.55
C SER A 21 -12.72 -9.96 2.97
N PHE A 22 -12.37 -8.87 3.66
CA PHE A 22 -12.63 -8.72 5.11
C PHE A 22 -13.50 -7.51 5.44
N TYR A 23 -13.45 -6.46 4.63
CA TYR A 23 -14.16 -5.21 4.89
C TYR A 23 -15.46 -5.04 4.11
N ASP A 24 -15.94 -6.10 3.45
CA ASP A 24 -17.23 -6.10 2.73
C ASP A 24 -17.29 -4.98 1.65
N VAL A 25 -16.13 -4.61 1.11
CA VAL A 25 -16.02 -3.61 0.06
C VAL A 25 -16.35 -4.27 -1.27
N THR A 26 -17.53 -3.95 -1.81
CA THR A 26 -17.96 -4.34 -3.15
C THR A 26 -18.50 -3.11 -3.87
N VAL A 27 -18.56 -3.16 -5.20
CA VAL A 27 -19.08 -2.05 -6.02
C VAL A 27 -20.47 -1.60 -5.55
N ASP A 28 -21.33 -2.55 -5.19
CA ASP A 28 -22.70 -2.27 -4.75
C ASP A 28 -22.80 -1.81 -3.30
N ASN A 29 -21.78 -2.06 -2.47
CA ASN A 29 -21.78 -1.77 -1.05
C ASN A 29 -20.96 -0.54 -0.65
N ILE A 30 -20.20 0.05 -1.58
CA ILE A 30 -19.51 1.33 -1.33
C ILE A 30 -20.54 2.45 -1.17
N GLU A 31 -20.43 3.19 -0.06
CA GLU A 31 -21.19 4.41 0.20
C GLU A 31 -20.40 5.64 -0.26
N SER A 32 -19.13 5.74 0.16
CA SER A 32 -18.24 6.84 -0.24
C SER A 32 -16.78 6.40 -0.31
N VAL A 33 -16.02 7.15 -1.10
CA VAL A 33 -14.55 7.08 -1.16
C VAL A 33 -14.01 8.50 -1.00
N GLU A 34 -13.23 8.71 0.05
CA GLU A 34 -12.64 10.01 0.38
C GLU A 34 -11.12 9.93 0.26
N VAL A 35 -10.54 10.73 -0.63
CA VAL A 35 -9.10 10.77 -0.85
C VAL A 35 -8.49 11.86 0.03
N ASP A 36 -7.46 11.51 0.80
CA ASP A 36 -6.63 12.46 1.52
C ASP A 36 -5.68 13.15 0.53
N LYS A 37 -6.11 14.33 0.05
CA LYS A 37 -5.34 15.13 -0.91
C LYS A 37 -4.09 15.77 -0.32
N ALA A 38 -3.98 15.88 1.00
CA ALA A 38 -2.79 16.43 1.63
C ALA A 38 -1.65 15.40 1.62
N PHE A 39 -2.00 14.12 1.77
CA PHE A 39 -1.06 13.01 1.67
C PHE A 39 -0.79 12.58 0.21
N SER A 40 -1.81 12.60 -0.65
CA SER A 40 -1.75 11.98 -1.98
C SER A 40 -1.09 12.89 -3.03
N SER A 41 -0.22 12.31 -3.86
CA SER A 41 0.51 12.98 -4.94
C SER A 41 0.67 12.09 -6.17
N MET A 42 0.79 12.73 -7.33
CA MET A 42 1.10 12.07 -8.60
C MET A 42 2.42 12.56 -9.14
N GLN A 43 3.12 11.66 -9.84
CA GLN A 43 4.37 11.94 -10.53
C GLN A 43 4.29 11.48 -11.99
N THR A 44 4.89 12.26 -12.88
CA THR A 44 5.13 11.87 -14.27
C THR A 44 6.59 11.41 -14.42
N LEU A 45 6.80 10.20 -14.92
CA LEU A 45 8.13 9.63 -15.14
C LEU A 45 8.24 9.09 -16.57
N ALA A 46 9.43 9.24 -17.16
CA ALA A 46 9.76 8.57 -18.41
C ALA A 46 10.15 7.12 -18.14
N GLY A 47 9.42 6.19 -18.73
CA GLY A 47 9.70 4.77 -18.62
C GLY A 47 10.92 4.30 -19.41
N PRO A 48 11.27 3.00 -19.34
CA PRO A 48 12.41 2.44 -20.08
C PRO A 48 12.32 2.61 -21.61
N SER A 49 11.11 2.79 -22.15
CA SER A 49 10.89 3.07 -23.56
C SER A 49 10.93 4.58 -23.91
N GLY A 50 11.22 5.45 -22.94
CA GLY A 50 11.19 6.91 -23.08
C GLY A 50 9.77 7.51 -23.11
N LYS A 51 8.72 6.70 -22.89
CA LYS A 51 7.34 7.18 -22.86
C LYS A 51 7.02 7.72 -21.46
N GLU A 52 6.41 8.89 -21.39
CA GLU A 52 5.94 9.43 -20.12
C GLU A 52 4.71 8.68 -19.62
N PHE A 53 4.66 8.48 -18.31
CA PHE A 53 3.56 7.87 -17.58
C PHE A 53 3.31 8.66 -16.29
N THR A 54 2.06 9.07 -16.08
CA THR A 54 1.63 9.80 -14.88
C THR A 54 0.80 8.88 -14.01
N ASP A 55 1.15 8.78 -12.73
CA ASP A 55 0.46 7.92 -11.76
C ASP A 55 0.74 8.40 -10.33
N PHE A 56 0.05 7.83 -9.35
CA PHE A 56 0.29 8.12 -7.94
C PHE A 56 1.71 7.70 -7.51
N ASP A 57 2.43 8.62 -6.87
CA ASP A 57 3.62 8.31 -6.06
C ASP A 57 3.26 8.12 -4.57
N LYS A 58 2.18 8.77 -4.12
CA LYS A 58 1.50 8.52 -2.84
C LYS A 58 -0.01 8.55 -3.00
N VAL A 59 -0.71 7.67 -2.31
CA VAL A 59 -2.18 7.75 -2.20
C VAL A 59 -2.62 7.33 -0.82
N LYS A 60 -3.59 8.05 -0.27
CA LYS A 60 -4.36 7.63 0.89
C LYS A 60 -5.83 7.90 0.65
N PHE A 61 -6.66 6.88 0.88
CA PHE A 61 -8.10 7.00 0.73
C PHE A 61 -8.83 6.18 1.79
N THR A 62 -10.02 6.63 2.14
CA THR A 62 -10.93 5.98 3.07
C THR A 62 -12.18 5.55 2.33
N ILE A 63 -12.57 4.30 2.49
CA ILE A 63 -13.84 3.76 1.99
C ILE A 63 -14.78 3.60 3.17
N LYS A 64 -16.01 4.08 2.98
CA LYS A 64 -17.14 3.78 3.87
C LYS A 64 -18.13 2.89 3.13
N THR A 65 -18.59 1.82 3.77
CA THR A 65 -19.60 0.91 3.21
C THR A 65 -21.00 1.31 3.70
N LYS A 66 -22.02 0.94 2.92
CA LYS A 66 -23.44 1.12 3.30
C LYS A 66 -23.80 0.30 4.55
N THR A 67 -23.02 -0.74 4.86
CA THR A 67 -23.13 -1.54 6.10
C THR A 67 -22.44 -0.90 7.30
N GLY A 68 -21.84 0.29 7.14
CA GLY A 68 -21.24 1.08 8.23
C GLY A 68 -19.78 0.74 8.54
N LYS A 69 -19.12 -0.12 7.75
CA LYS A 69 -17.68 -0.36 7.89
C LYS A 69 -16.90 0.82 7.29
N GLN A 70 -15.78 1.15 7.92
CA GLN A 70 -14.85 2.18 7.43
C GLN A 70 -13.43 1.62 7.44
N VAL A 71 -12.69 1.84 6.35
CA VAL A 71 -11.32 1.34 6.19
C VAL A 71 -10.52 2.31 5.33
N SER A 72 -9.27 2.57 5.72
CA SER A 72 -8.35 3.41 4.98
C SER A 72 -7.20 2.59 4.40
N VAL A 73 -6.81 2.92 3.17
CA VAL A 73 -5.62 2.38 2.51
C VAL A 73 -4.65 3.52 2.28
N GLN A 74 -3.37 3.27 2.57
CA GLN A 74 -2.27 4.18 2.31
C GLN A 74 -1.16 3.43 1.58
N ALA A 75 -0.70 3.98 0.45
CA ALA A 75 0.44 3.47 -0.30
C ALA A 75 1.39 4.62 -0.67
N ASP A 76 2.70 4.40 -0.51
CA ASP A 76 3.75 5.38 -0.75
C ASP A 76 4.96 4.70 -1.41
N ARG A 77 5.20 5.00 -2.70
CA ARG A 77 6.32 4.40 -3.45
C ARG A 77 7.69 4.71 -2.87
N CYS A 78 7.78 5.80 -2.11
CA CYS A 78 9.02 6.30 -1.53
C CYS A 78 9.06 6.09 -0.01
N GLY A 79 8.08 5.38 0.56
CA GLY A 79 7.93 5.17 2.01
C GLY A 79 8.88 4.13 2.62
N GLY A 80 9.68 3.45 1.80
CA GLY A 80 10.57 2.37 2.24
C GLY A 80 9.99 0.98 1.99
N ALA A 81 10.55 -0.03 2.67
CA ALA A 81 10.11 -1.43 2.56
C ALA A 81 9.10 -1.82 3.67
N THR A 82 8.60 -0.83 4.41
CA THR A 82 7.75 -1.07 5.57
C THR A 82 6.27 -1.06 5.19
N SER A 83 5.58 -2.13 5.59
CA SER A 83 4.13 -2.23 5.57
C SER A 83 3.61 -2.26 7.00
N TYR A 84 2.45 -1.67 7.26
CA TYR A 84 1.82 -1.77 8.57
C TYR A 84 0.31 -1.85 8.47
N ALA A 85 -0.29 -2.53 9.45
CA ALA A 85 -1.71 -2.51 9.71
C ALA A 85 -1.95 -1.84 11.08
N MET A 86 -2.95 -0.96 11.14
CA MET A 86 -3.30 -0.23 12.36
C MET A 86 -4.81 -0.29 12.57
N VAL A 87 -5.23 -0.52 13.81
CA VAL A 87 -6.63 -0.54 14.23
C VAL A 87 -6.84 0.61 15.21
N SER A 88 -7.88 1.41 14.95
CA SER A 88 -8.34 2.47 15.85
C SER A 88 -9.65 2.10 16.52
N ASP A 89 -9.87 2.64 17.73
CA ASP A 89 -11.20 2.66 18.34
C ASP A 89 -12.12 3.71 17.68
N ALA A 90 -13.36 3.82 18.17
CA ALA A 90 -14.36 4.75 17.64
C ALA A 90 -14.01 6.23 17.87
N ASP A 91 -13.15 6.53 18.86
CA ASP A 91 -12.67 7.88 19.15
C ASP A 91 -11.44 8.24 18.32
N GLY A 92 -10.94 7.30 17.49
CA GLY A 92 -9.79 7.45 16.63
C GLY A 92 -8.45 7.15 17.32
N ASN A 93 -8.45 6.60 18.53
CA ASN A 93 -7.21 6.22 19.21
C ASN A 93 -6.70 4.90 18.64
N GLU A 94 -5.40 4.82 18.35
CA GLU A 94 -4.74 3.58 17.96
C GLU A 94 -4.77 2.56 19.13
N VAL A 95 -5.38 1.41 18.88
CA VAL A 95 -5.47 0.30 19.85
C VAL A 95 -4.57 -0.88 19.49
N PHE A 96 -4.15 -0.97 18.23
CA PHE A 96 -3.24 -2.00 17.77
C PHE A 96 -2.49 -1.53 16.52
N ARG A 97 -1.21 -1.89 16.44
CA ARG A 97 -0.39 -1.72 15.23
C ARG A 97 0.51 -2.93 15.08
N HIS A 98 0.64 -3.37 13.85
CA HIS A 98 1.62 -4.36 13.44
C HIS A 98 2.38 -3.83 12.22
N CYS A 99 3.71 -3.90 12.26
CA CYS A 99 4.60 -3.42 11.21
C CYS A 99 5.49 -4.57 10.76
N MET A 100 5.76 -4.62 9.46
CA MET A 100 6.69 -5.53 8.81
C MET A 100 7.61 -4.72 7.88
N PRO A 101 8.88 -5.11 7.68
CA PRO A 101 9.59 -6.16 8.41
C PRO A 101 9.73 -5.86 9.91
N ASP A 102 9.87 -6.90 10.72
CA ASP A 102 10.32 -6.77 12.11
C ASP A 102 11.87 -6.80 12.21
N GLU A 103 12.41 -6.69 13.44
CA GLU A 103 13.86 -6.65 13.65
C GLU A 103 14.58 -7.93 13.17
N GLU A 104 13.91 -9.09 13.22
CA GLU A 104 14.47 -10.36 12.75
C GLU A 104 14.50 -10.41 11.22
N ASP A 105 13.41 -9.98 10.58
CA ASP A 105 13.33 -9.86 9.13
C ASP A 105 14.40 -8.91 8.58
N GLU A 106 14.53 -7.72 9.18
CA GLU A 106 15.55 -6.73 8.79
C GLU A 106 16.97 -7.30 8.88
N ALA A 107 17.27 -8.04 9.96
CA ALA A 107 18.58 -8.68 10.12
C ALA A 107 18.83 -9.78 9.08
N ASN A 108 17.77 -10.47 8.64
CA ASN A 108 17.86 -11.55 7.67
C ASN A 108 17.98 -11.05 6.22
N VAL A 109 17.51 -9.83 5.91
CA VAL A 109 17.63 -9.22 4.57
C VAL A 109 19.08 -9.23 4.08
N SER A 110 20.05 -8.80 4.90
CA SER A 110 21.47 -8.78 4.49
C SER A 110 22.04 -10.17 4.22
N VAL A 111 21.57 -11.19 4.93
CA VAL A 111 21.97 -12.60 4.71
C VAL A 111 21.43 -13.09 3.35
N LEU A 112 20.18 -12.75 3.05
CA LEU A 112 19.52 -13.17 1.82
C LEU A 112 20.03 -12.41 0.59
N GLU A 113 20.36 -11.12 0.71
CA GLU A 113 21.00 -10.35 -0.35
C GLU A 113 22.38 -10.91 -0.73
N ALA A 114 23.18 -11.32 0.26
CA ALA A 114 24.47 -11.97 0.01
C ALA A 114 24.30 -13.34 -0.67
N LYS A 115 23.24 -14.07 -0.32
CA LYS A 115 22.92 -15.39 -0.90
C LYS A 115 22.33 -15.29 -2.32
N TYR A 116 21.59 -14.22 -2.62
CA TYR A 116 20.91 -14.02 -3.89
C TYR A 116 21.27 -12.65 -4.51
N PRO A 117 22.49 -12.50 -5.07
CA PRO A 117 22.94 -11.24 -5.63
C PRO A 117 22.02 -10.75 -6.75
N GLY A 118 21.58 -9.50 -6.65
CA GLY A 118 20.71 -8.85 -7.64
C GLY A 118 19.20 -8.98 -7.39
N ALA A 119 18.78 -9.74 -6.37
CA ALA A 119 17.41 -9.67 -5.86
C ALA A 119 17.21 -8.36 -5.08
N MET A 120 16.01 -7.78 -5.18
CA MET A 120 15.67 -6.56 -4.45
C MET A 120 15.32 -6.89 -2.99
N PRO A 121 15.77 -6.12 -1.99
CA PRO A 121 15.58 -6.43 -0.57
C PRO A 121 14.12 -6.66 -0.13
N TYR A 122 13.16 -5.95 -0.74
CA TYR A 122 11.74 -6.11 -0.41
C TYR A 122 11.15 -7.48 -0.81
N PHE A 123 11.87 -8.32 -1.57
CA PHE A 123 11.46 -9.71 -1.82
C PHE A 123 11.69 -10.63 -0.61
N PHE A 124 12.44 -10.16 0.38
CA PHE A 124 12.79 -10.93 1.56
C PHE A 124 12.03 -10.52 2.82
N SER A 125 11.31 -9.40 2.76
CA SER A 125 10.64 -8.75 3.88
C SER A 125 9.11 -8.73 3.75
N GLN A 126 8.53 -9.60 2.92
CA GLN A 126 7.10 -9.70 2.62
C GLN A 126 6.50 -11.00 3.13
#